data_AF-A0A2N5A3W7-F1
#
_entry.id   AF-A0A2N5A3W7-F1
#
_cell.length_a   1.000
_cell.length_b   1.000
_cell.length_c   1.000
_cell.angle_alpha   90.00
_cell.angle_beta   90.00
_cell.angle_gamma   90.00
#
_symmetry.space_group_name_H-M   'P 1'
#
loop_
_entity.id
_entity.type
_entity.pdbx_description
1 polymer ?
#
loop_
_entity_poly.entity_id
_entity_poly.type
_entity_poly.pdbx_seq_one_letter_code
_entity_poly.pdbx_strand_id
1 'polypeptide(L)'
;YQLLARLGEFHHFGLPLLVGMSRKSMVGQLLNVGPSERLNGSLACAVIAAMQGAQIIRVHDVKETVEALRVVEATLAAKGKKRYE
;
A
#
# COMPACT_ATOMS: atom_id res chain seq x y z
N TYR A 1 5.70 -10.27 -3.89
CA TYR A 1 4.87 -10.30 -2.67
C TYR A 1 5.67 -10.32 -1.38
N GLN A 2 6.75 -11.11 -1.25
CA GLN A 2 7.57 -11.14 -0.03
C GLN A 2 8.05 -9.76 0.46
N LEU A 3 8.52 -8.89 -0.45
CA LEU A 3 8.92 -7.51 -0.09
C LEU A 3 7.77 -6.68 0.49
N LEU A 4 6.53 -6.89 0.03
CA LEU A 4 5.35 -6.21 0.56
C LEU A 4 4.94 -6.80 1.92
N ALA A 5 5.06 -8.12 2.10
CA ALA A 5 4.75 -8.80 3.35
C ALA A 5 5.69 -8.40 4.49
N ARG A 6 6.95 -8.07 4.16
CA ARG A 6 8.01 -7.70 5.10
C ARG A 6 8.35 -6.20 5.03
N LEU A 7 7.45 -5.37 4.50
CA LEU A 7 7.74 -3.95 4.26
C LEU A 7 8.04 -3.23 5.58
N GLY A 8 7.37 -3.60 6.66
CA GLY A 8 7.57 -3.03 8.00
C GLY A 8 9.01 -3.19 8.54
N GLU A 9 9.76 -4.19 8.07
CA GLU A 9 11.14 -4.43 8.51
C GLU A 9 12.12 -3.35 8.02
N PHE A 10 11.84 -2.71 6.88
CA PHE A 10 12.68 -1.64 6.34
C PHE A 10 12.70 -0.37 7.21
N HIS A 11 11.76 -0.23 8.15
CA HIS A 11 11.80 0.87 9.11
C HIS A 11 13.03 0.84 10.03
N HIS A 12 13.76 -0.28 10.11
CA HIS A 12 15.04 -0.34 10.83
C HIS A 12 16.06 0.70 10.33
N PHE A 13 15.97 1.12 9.07
CA PHE A 13 16.85 2.15 8.51
C PHE A 13 16.53 3.58 9.00
N GLY A 14 15.41 3.80 9.68
CA GLY A 14 15.01 5.14 10.16
C GLY A 14 14.71 6.15 9.05
N LEU A 15 14.49 5.69 7.81
CA LEU A 15 14.22 6.52 6.64
C LEU A 15 12.77 6.37 6.15
N PRO A 16 12.21 7.38 5.45
CA PRO A 16 10.91 7.26 4.80
C PRO A 16 10.91 6.19 3.72
N LEU A 17 9.81 5.43 3.64
CA LEU A 17 9.57 4.42 2.61
C LEU A 17 8.63 4.98 1.53
N LEU A 18 9.09 4.90 0.28
CA LEU A 18 8.27 5.14 -0.90
C LEU A 18 7.97 3.80 -1.59
N VAL A 19 6.71 3.53 -1.88
CA VAL A 19 6.27 2.31 -2.57
C VAL A 19 5.47 2.62 -3.83
N GLY A 20 5.54 1.73 -4.83
CA GLY A 20 4.81 1.90 -6.09
C GLY A 20 4.39 0.56 -6.69
N MET A 21 3.13 0.20 -6.47
CA MET A 21 2.54 -1.09 -6.91
C MET A 21 1.33 -0.92 -7.84
N SER A 22 0.79 0.30 -7.96
CA SER A 22 -0.38 0.60 -8.77
C SER A 22 -0.23 0.09 -10.22
N ARG A 23 -1.20 -0.72 -10.64
CA ARG A 23 -1.32 -1.33 -11.98
C ARG A 23 -0.14 -2.21 -12.42
N LYS A 24 0.78 -2.58 -11.52
CA LYS A 24 1.95 -3.42 -11.87
C LYS A 24 1.60 -4.89 -12.13
N SER A 25 2.55 -5.59 -12.74
CA SER A 25 2.46 -7.03 -13.08
C SER A 25 2.11 -7.90 -11.88
N MET A 26 2.60 -7.59 -10.67
CA MET A 26 2.27 -8.37 -9.48
C MET A 26 0.76 -8.51 -9.26
N VAL A 27 -0.02 -7.44 -9.48
CA VAL A 27 -1.49 -7.48 -9.39
C VAL A 27 -2.09 -8.18 -10.59
N GLY A 28 -1.63 -7.82 -11.80
CA GLY A 28 -2.18 -8.36 -13.04
C GLY A 28 -2.00 -9.86 -13.20
N GLN A 29 -0.83 -10.39 -12.84
CA GLN A 29 -0.52 -11.81 -12.91
C GLN A 29 -1.25 -12.60 -11.83
N LEU A 30 -1.40 -12.04 -10.62
CA LEU A 30 -2.15 -12.70 -9.55
C LEU A 30 -3.63 -12.84 -9.89
N LEU A 31 -4.25 -11.78 -10.43
CA LEU A 31 -5.68 -11.75 -10.73
C LEU A 31 -6.02 -12.20 -12.16
N ASN A 32 -5.00 -12.43 -13.00
CA ASN A 32 -5.13 -12.72 -14.43
C ASN A 32 -5.94 -11.66 -15.20
N VAL A 33 -5.61 -10.37 -15.02
CA VAL A 33 -6.32 -9.24 -15.63
C VAL A 33 -5.40 -8.20 -16.29
N GLY A 34 -5.98 -7.45 -17.25
CA GLY A 34 -5.31 -6.36 -17.97
C GLY A 34 -5.02 -5.13 -17.09
N PRO A 35 -4.16 -4.19 -17.52
CA PRO A 35 -3.81 -2.99 -16.74
C PRO A 35 -4.98 -2.08 -16.35
N SER A 36 -6.07 -2.07 -17.13
CA SER A 36 -7.30 -1.30 -16.88
C SER A 36 -8.10 -1.84 -15.68
N GLU A 37 -7.94 -3.11 -15.34
CA GLU A 37 -8.78 -3.81 -14.35
C GLU A 37 -8.07 -4.00 -13.00
N ARG A 38 -6.88 -3.40 -12.82
CA ARG A 38 -6.03 -3.62 -11.64
C ARG A 38 -6.35 -2.69 -10.46
N LEU A 39 -7.42 -1.88 -10.53
CA LEU A 39 -7.71 -0.87 -9.51
C LEU A 39 -7.84 -1.50 -8.12
N ASN A 40 -8.71 -2.49 -7.95
CA ASN A 40 -8.97 -3.12 -6.65
C ASN A 40 -7.70 -3.73 -6.03
N GLY A 41 -6.93 -4.47 -6.83
CA GLY A 41 -5.66 -5.03 -6.36
C GLY A 41 -4.59 -3.96 -6.08
N SER A 42 -4.60 -2.84 -6.81
CA SER A 42 -3.71 -1.71 -6.56
C SER A 42 -4.04 -1.02 -5.24
N LEU A 43 -5.33 -0.79 -4.96
CA LEU A 43 -5.81 -0.25 -3.69
C LEU A 43 -5.47 -1.17 -2.52
N ALA A 44 -5.67 -2.48 -2.68
CA ALA A 44 -5.27 -3.46 -1.67
C ALA A 44 -3.76 -3.38 -1.34
N CYS A 45 -2.90 -3.30 -2.37
CA CYS A 45 -1.46 -3.14 -2.15
C CYS A 45 -1.11 -1.82 -1.45
N ALA A 46 -1.79 -0.72 -1.81
CA ALA A 46 -1.59 0.57 -1.17
C ALA A 46 -1.98 0.54 0.31
N VAL A 47 -3.16 -0.01 0.64
CA VAL A 47 -3.63 -0.17 2.02
C VAL A 47 -2.67 -1.03 2.84
N ILE A 48 -2.25 -2.19 2.31
CA ILE A 48 -1.28 -3.07 3.00
C ILE A 48 0.01 -2.33 3.33
N ALA A 49 0.56 -1.59 2.36
CA ALA A 49 1.79 -0.84 2.55
C ALA A 49 1.63 0.33 3.53
N ALA A 50 0.53 1.08 3.44
CA ALA A 50 0.22 2.18 4.35
C ALA A 50 0.03 1.68 5.79
N MET A 51 -0.65 0.55 5.97
CA MET A 51 -0.85 -0.08 7.28
C MET A 51 0.48 -0.52 7.91
N GLN A 52 1.46 -0.93 7.09
CA GLN A 52 2.83 -1.21 7.53
C GLN A 52 3.70 0.06 7.69
N GLY A 53 3.14 1.25 7.47
CA GLY A 53 3.78 2.54 7.74
C GLY A 53 4.54 3.15 6.57
N ALA A 54 4.29 2.75 5.32
CA ALA A 54 4.85 3.45 4.16
C ALA A 54 4.36 4.91 4.09
N GLN A 55 5.29 5.85 3.92
CA GLN A 55 5.01 7.29 3.99
C GLN A 55 4.60 7.87 2.64
N ILE A 56 5.04 7.29 1.53
CA ILE A 56 4.72 7.77 0.18
C ILE A 56 4.24 6.61 -0.67
N ILE A 57 3.04 6.74 -1.25
CA ILE A 57 2.49 5.76 -2.20
C ILE A 57 2.37 6.38 -3.58
N ARG A 58 3.13 5.85 -4.53
CA ARG A 58 3.10 6.24 -5.94
C ARG A 58 2.01 5.46 -6.68
N VAL A 59 1.00 6.18 -7.19
CA VAL A 59 -0.17 5.59 -7.87
C VAL A 59 -0.50 6.27 -9.19
N HIS A 60 -1.27 5.58 -10.04
CA HIS A 60 -1.94 6.18 -11.21
C HIS A 60 -3.32 6.73 -10.82
N ASP A 61 -4.03 6.01 -9.95
CA ASP A 61 -5.42 6.27 -9.53
C ASP A 61 -5.42 7.06 -8.20
N VAL A 62 -5.23 8.38 -8.29
CA VAL A 62 -4.98 9.24 -7.12
C VAL A 62 -6.20 9.34 -6.20
N LYS A 63 -7.38 9.59 -6.77
CA LYS A 63 -8.60 9.86 -5.99
C LYS A 63 -8.95 8.67 -5.09
N GLU A 64 -9.03 7.49 -5.67
CA GLU A 64 -9.40 6.24 -5.00
C GLU A 64 -8.35 5.85 -3.96
N THR A 65 -7.07 6.08 -4.24
CA THR A 65 -6.00 5.80 -3.28
C THR A 65 -6.08 6.75 -2.08
N VAL A 66 -6.33 8.05 -2.29
CA VAL A 66 -6.50 9.02 -1.19
C VAL A 66 -7.69 8.65 -0.31
N GLU A 67 -8.82 8.24 -0.90
CA GLU A 67 -9.99 7.76 -0.16
C GLU A 67 -9.64 6.54 0.72
N ALA A 68 -8.91 5.56 0.16
CA ALA A 68 -8.43 4.41 0.93
C ALA A 68 -7.46 4.80 2.06
N LEU A 69 -6.56 5.74 1.81
CA LEU A 69 -5.59 6.20 2.81
C LEU A 69 -6.24 6.94 3.98
N ARG A 70 -7.30 7.70 3.76
CA ARG A 70 -8.07 8.33 4.86
C ARG A 70 -8.65 7.30 5.83
N VAL A 71 -9.08 6.14 5.33
CA VAL A 71 -9.55 5.03 6.17
C VAL A 71 -8.38 4.44 6.97
N VAL A 72 -7.22 4.28 6.35
CA VAL A 72 -6.00 3.81 7.03
C VAL A 72 -5.58 4.78 8.13
N GLU A 73 -5.57 6.08 7.86
CA GLU A 73 -5.25 7.13 8.83
C GLU A 73 -6.16 7.07 10.06
N ALA A 74 -7.48 7.00 9.85
CA ALA A 74 -8.46 6.86 10.94
C ALA A 74 -8.22 5.58 11.77
N THR A 75 -7.89 4.48 11.10
CA THR A 75 -7.62 3.18 11.74
C THR A 75 -6.35 3.24 12.60
N LEU A 76 -5.26 3.81 12.06
CA LEU A 76 -3.99 3.92 12.77
C LEU A 76 -4.07 4.89 13.95
N ALA A 77 -4.85 5.97 13.83
CA ALA A 77 -5.10 6.89 14.94
C ALA A 77 -5.75 6.19 16.14
N ALA A 78 -6.67 5.25 15.90
CA ALA A 78 -7.35 4.50 16.95
C ALA A 78 -6.49 3.39 17.59
N LYS A 79 -5.45 2.90 16.92
CA LYS A 79 -4.68 1.71 17.33
C LYS A 79 -3.69 1.95 18.49
N GLY A 80 -3.30 3.18 18.77
CA GLY A 80 -2.25 3.52 19.75
C GLY A 80 -0.82 3.17 19.28
N LYS A 81 -0.61 2.03 18.60
CA LYS A 81 0.61 1.71 17.83
C LYS A 81 0.47 2.28 16.42
N LYS A 82 1.41 3.13 15.98
CA LYS A 82 1.35 3.85 14.68
C LYS A 82 1.49 2.99 13.40
N ARG A 83 1.60 1.65 13.50
CA ARG A 83 1.68 0.72 12.35
C ARG A 83 1.23 -0.71 12.68
N TYR A 84 1.02 -1.50 11.65
CA TYR A 84 0.90 -2.95 11.68
C TYR A 84 2.26 -3.58 11.33
N GLU A 85 2.57 -4.70 11.97
CA GLU A 85 3.77 -5.52 11.75
C GLU A 85 3.32 -6.87 11.19
#